data_AF-A0A6N2SAG9-F1
#
_entry.id   AF-A0A6N2SAG9-F1
#
_cell.length_a   1.000
_cell.length_b   1.000
_cell.length_c   1.000
_cell.angle_alpha   90.00
_cell.angle_beta   90.00
_cell.angle_gamma   90.00
#
_symmetry.space_group_name_H-M   'P 1'
#
loop_
_entity.id
_entity.type
_entity.pdbx_description
1 polymer ?
#
loop_
_entity_poly.entity_id
_entity_poly.type
_entity_poly.pdbx_seq_one_letter_code
_entity_poly.pdbx_strand_id
1 'polypeptide(L)'
;MEIKRTQQDISSLKKQLSQLRGLFKGKERKSLEGRIELLEDLEKRLNKSLEQIVKREGYPNEQAFQKIYNKAEELIIEYNEELRVWKNQTEQKKENPLEQPKKASVLEKLHRYQQEGRQQPKRSVKKKSMDRER
;
A
#
# COMPACT_ATOMS: atom_id res chain seq x y z
N MET A 1 8.55 -12.51 -10.31
CA MET A 1 9.87 -12.71 -10.94
C MET A 1 10.16 -14.20 -11.00
N GLU A 2 9.90 -14.81 -12.15
CA GLU A 2 9.96 -16.27 -12.36
C GLU A 2 11.39 -16.82 -12.16
N ILE A 3 12.41 -16.08 -12.63
CA ILE A 3 13.84 -16.40 -12.41
C ILE A 3 14.23 -16.38 -10.92
N LYS A 4 13.83 -15.34 -10.18
CA LYS A 4 14.09 -15.26 -8.72
C LYS A 4 13.45 -16.45 -7.98
N ARG A 5 12.26 -16.86 -8.42
CA ARG A 5 11.55 -18.02 -7.83
C ARG A 5 12.27 -19.34 -8.13
N THR A 6 12.69 -19.57 -9.37
CA THR A 6 13.39 -20.80 -9.76
C THR A 6 14.74 -20.91 -9.06
N GLN A 7 15.47 -19.79 -8.89
CA GLN A 7 16.71 -19.73 -8.10
C GLN A 7 16.49 -20.13 -6.64
N GLN A 8 15.41 -19.63 -6.02
CA GLN A 8 15.05 -20.01 -4.66
C GLN A 8 14.74 -21.50 -4.55
N ASP A 9 13.99 -22.05 -5.51
CA ASP A 9 13.63 -23.46 -5.54
C ASP A 9 14.88 -24.36 -5.77
N ILE A 10 15.79 -23.97 -6.66
CA ILE A 10 17.10 -24.65 -6.87
C ILE A 10 17.92 -24.65 -5.57
N SER A 11 18.02 -23.50 -4.90
CA SER A 11 18.76 -23.37 -3.63
C SER A 11 18.17 -24.30 -2.55
N SER A 12 16.84 -24.32 -2.44
CA SER A 12 16.12 -25.22 -1.53
C SER A 12 16.40 -26.69 -1.82
N LEU A 13 16.32 -27.11 -3.09
CA LEU A 13 16.58 -28.49 -3.50
C LEU A 13 18.05 -28.88 -3.30
N LYS A 14 19.01 -28.00 -3.58
CA LYS A 14 20.44 -28.21 -3.29
C LYS A 14 20.69 -28.41 -1.79
N LYS A 15 19.98 -27.64 -0.95
CA LYS A 15 20.02 -27.81 0.51
C LYS A 15 19.43 -29.16 0.94
N GLN A 16 18.30 -29.57 0.36
CA GLN A 16 17.72 -30.89 0.65
C GLN A 16 18.66 -32.02 0.25
N LEU A 17 19.30 -31.92 -0.91
CA LEU A 17 20.26 -32.90 -1.41
C LEU A 17 21.49 -33.03 -0.50
N SER A 18 22.00 -31.92 0.05
CA SER A 18 23.15 -31.95 0.97
C SER A 18 22.80 -32.51 2.36
N GLN A 19 21.54 -32.35 2.78
CA GLN A 19 21.00 -32.96 4.00
C GLN A 19 20.67 -34.45 3.82
N LEU A 20 20.46 -34.91 2.59
CA LEU A 20 20.17 -36.30 2.25
C LEU A 20 21.42 -37.17 2.47
N ARG A 21 21.48 -37.81 3.64
CA ARG A 21 22.55 -38.72 4.07
C ARG A 21 22.02 -40.15 4.26
N GLY A 22 22.86 -41.15 3.99
CA GLY A 22 22.55 -42.57 4.19
C GLY A 22 22.64 -43.42 2.91
N LEU A 23 23.05 -44.69 3.07
CA LEU A 23 23.37 -45.61 1.97
C LEU A 23 22.16 -45.96 1.08
N PHE A 24 20.95 -46.00 1.66
CA PHE A 24 19.73 -46.42 0.97
C PHE A 24 18.96 -45.29 0.25
N LYS A 25 19.58 -44.11 0.09
CA LYS A 25 18.93 -42.90 -0.43
C LYS A 25 19.22 -42.60 -1.91
N GLY A 26 19.71 -43.59 -2.65
CA GLY A 26 20.10 -43.43 -4.06
C GLY A 26 18.98 -42.97 -5.00
N LYS A 27 17.77 -43.52 -4.87
CA LYS A 27 16.61 -43.11 -5.71
C LYS A 27 16.18 -41.68 -5.42
N GLU A 28 16.07 -41.32 -4.14
CA GLU A 28 15.73 -39.96 -3.70
C GLU A 28 16.80 -38.95 -4.15
N ARG A 29 18.10 -39.28 -4.01
CA ARG A 29 19.19 -38.44 -4.49
C ARG A 29 19.11 -38.20 -5.99
N LYS A 30 18.98 -39.26 -6.79
CA LYS A 30 18.88 -39.16 -8.25
C LYS A 30 17.63 -38.36 -8.69
N SER A 31 16.53 -38.49 -7.96
CA SER A 31 15.32 -37.70 -8.21
C SER A 31 15.52 -36.20 -7.92
N LEU A 32 16.23 -35.86 -6.83
CA LEU A 32 16.55 -34.46 -6.51
C LEU A 32 17.53 -33.86 -7.52
N GLU A 33 18.55 -34.62 -7.93
CA GLU A 33 19.52 -34.22 -8.96
C GLU A 33 18.81 -33.90 -10.29
N GLY A 34 17.96 -34.80 -10.79
CA GLY A 34 17.23 -34.57 -12.04
C GLY A 34 16.27 -33.38 -11.97
N ARG A 35 15.68 -33.11 -10.79
CA ARG A 35 14.82 -31.93 -10.60
C ARG A 35 15.63 -30.63 -10.57
N ILE A 36 16.83 -30.65 -9.98
CA ILE A 36 17.76 -29.52 -9.98
C ILE A 36 18.20 -29.22 -11.42
N GLU A 37 18.61 -30.24 -12.18
CA GLU A 37 19.02 -30.10 -13.59
C GLU A 37 17.91 -29.47 -14.45
N LEU A 38 16.67 -29.97 -14.33
CA LEU A 38 15.53 -29.42 -15.05
C LEU A 38 15.30 -27.93 -14.75
N LEU A 39 15.44 -27.53 -13.47
CA LEU A 39 15.26 -26.14 -13.06
C LEU A 39 16.43 -25.25 -13.50
N GLU A 40 17.66 -25.75 -13.49
CA GLU A 40 18.83 -25.03 -14.00
C GLU A 40 18.71 -24.78 -15.51
N ASP A 41 18.21 -25.75 -16.28
CA ASP A 41 17.98 -25.57 -17.71
C ASP A 41 16.80 -24.65 -18.02
N LEU A 42 15.78 -24.64 -17.16
CA LEU A 42 14.72 -23.63 -17.24
C LEU A 42 15.28 -22.22 -16.93
N GLU A 43 16.08 -22.07 -15.88
CA GLU A 43 16.73 -20.79 -15.52
C GLU A 43 17.59 -20.25 -16.67
N LYS A 44 18.43 -21.11 -17.29
CA LYS A 44 19.23 -20.74 -18.46
C LYS A 44 18.37 -20.27 -19.64
N ARG A 45 17.24 -20.94 -19.90
CA ARG A 45 16.31 -20.54 -20.98
C ARG A 45 15.65 -19.21 -20.68
N LEU A 46 15.24 -18.99 -19.43
CA LEU A 46 14.65 -17.72 -18.99
C LEU A 46 15.67 -16.57 -19.11
N ASN A 47 16.91 -16.76 -18.65
CA ASN A 47 17.97 -15.74 -18.79
C ASN A 47 18.22 -15.40 -20.27
N LYS A 48 18.36 -16.41 -21.15
CA LYS A 48 18.50 -16.15 -22.59
C LYS A 48 17.32 -15.38 -23.19
N SER A 49 16.10 -15.69 -22.76
CA SER A 49 14.90 -14.96 -23.22
C SER A 49 14.89 -13.52 -22.73
N LEU A 50 15.34 -13.27 -21.49
CA LEU A 50 15.45 -11.95 -20.92
C LEU A 50 16.49 -11.12 -21.68
N GLU A 51 17.69 -11.66 -21.95
CA GLU A 51 18.70 -11.00 -22.76
C GLU A 51 18.15 -10.56 -24.13
N GLN A 52 17.33 -11.40 -24.77
CA GLN A 52 16.72 -11.08 -26.05
C GLN A 52 15.70 -9.94 -25.94
N ILE A 53 14.84 -9.97 -24.91
CA ILE A 53 13.86 -8.90 -24.65
C ILE A 53 14.59 -7.59 -24.35
N VAL A 54 15.57 -7.61 -23.46
CA VAL A 54 16.39 -6.44 -23.08
C VAL A 54 17.00 -5.77 -24.31
N LYS A 55 17.56 -6.57 -25.24
CA LYS A 55 18.11 -6.06 -26.51
C LYS A 55 17.03 -5.48 -27.43
N ARG A 56 15.87 -6.14 -27.53
CA ARG A 56 14.72 -5.67 -28.34
C ARG A 56 14.17 -4.34 -27.85
N GLU A 57 14.12 -4.15 -26.54
CA GLU A 57 13.67 -2.91 -25.89
C GLU A 57 14.74 -1.80 -25.91
N GLY A 58 15.89 -2.03 -26.58
CA GLY A 58 16.92 -1.01 -26.78
C GLY A 58 17.87 -0.82 -25.60
N TYR A 59 17.83 -1.70 -24.60
CA TYR A 59 18.80 -1.65 -23.50
C TYR A 59 20.14 -2.29 -23.90
N PRO A 60 21.27 -1.72 -23.45
CA PRO A 60 22.60 -2.21 -23.84
C PRO A 60 22.98 -3.53 -23.17
N ASN A 61 22.48 -3.79 -21.95
CA ASN A 61 22.73 -5.03 -21.21
C ASN A 61 21.64 -5.27 -20.14
N GLU A 62 21.58 -6.49 -19.63
CA GLU A 62 20.62 -6.87 -18.57
C GLU A 62 20.84 -6.07 -17.29
N GLN A 63 22.07 -5.68 -16.97
CA GLN A 63 22.38 -4.90 -15.77
C GLN A 63 21.76 -3.50 -15.81
N ALA A 64 21.73 -2.85 -16.97
CA ALA A 64 21.12 -1.54 -17.16
C ALA A 64 19.61 -1.62 -16.97
N PHE A 65 18.98 -2.65 -17.53
CA PHE A 65 17.57 -2.95 -17.28
C PHE A 65 17.31 -3.20 -15.79
N GLN A 66 18.12 -4.06 -15.16
CA GLN A 66 17.97 -4.41 -13.75
C GLN A 66 18.10 -3.18 -12.83
N LYS A 67 19.00 -2.24 -13.13
CA LYS A 67 19.13 -0.99 -12.36
C LYS A 67 17.85 -0.15 -12.40
N ILE A 68 17.24 0.01 -13.58
CA ILE A 68 15.99 0.77 -13.73
C ILE A 68 14.84 0.03 -13.04
N TYR A 69 14.77 -1.28 -13.25
CA TYR A 69 13.76 -2.13 -12.63
C TYR A 69 13.85 -2.10 -11.09
N ASN A 70 15.05 -2.14 -10.51
CA ASN A 70 15.23 -2.03 -9.05
C ASN A 70 14.73 -0.68 -8.51
N LYS A 71 15.04 0.43 -9.20
CA LYS A 71 14.52 1.75 -8.82
C LYS A 71 12.99 1.79 -8.88
N ALA A 72 12.40 1.14 -9.89
CA ALA A 72 10.95 1.03 -9.99
C ALA A 72 10.35 0.16 -8.87
N GLU A 73 10.98 -0.97 -8.51
CA GLU A 73 10.59 -1.78 -7.35
C GLU A 73 10.64 -0.97 -6.05
N GLU A 74 11.71 -0.17 -5.83
CA GLU A 74 11.84 0.71 -4.66
C GLU A 74 10.69 1.72 -4.58
N LEU A 75 10.38 2.43 -5.68
CA LEU A 75 9.27 3.38 -5.73
C LEU A 75 7.91 2.72 -5.46
N ILE A 76 7.70 1.48 -5.93
CA ILE A 76 6.47 0.73 -5.64
C ILE A 76 6.39 0.39 -4.15
N ILE A 77 7.51 0.01 -3.52
CA ILE A 77 7.56 -0.28 -2.09
C ILE A 77 7.26 0.99 -1.30
N GLU A 78 7.92 2.11 -1.61
CA GLU A 78 7.68 3.42 -0.97
C GLU A 78 6.20 3.82 -1.06
N TYR A 79 5.61 3.76 -2.26
CA TYR A 79 4.19 4.06 -2.45
C TYR A 79 3.27 3.15 -1.62
N ASN A 80 3.56 1.85 -1.56
CA ASN A 80 2.76 0.92 -0.76
C ASN A 80 2.90 1.18 0.75
N GLU A 81 4.07 1.57 1.21
CA GLU A 81 4.29 1.99 2.59
C GLU A 81 3.54 3.28 2.91
N GLU A 82 3.58 4.27 2.03
CA GLU A 82 2.79 5.50 2.16
C GLU A 82 1.28 5.21 2.22
N LEU A 83 0.77 4.34 1.35
CA LEU A 83 -0.62 3.89 1.39
C LEU A 83 -0.97 3.21 2.72
N ARG A 84 -0.06 2.37 3.25
CA ARG A 84 -0.25 1.72 4.55
C ARG A 84 -0.27 2.74 5.69
N VAL A 85 0.63 3.72 5.68
CA VAL A 85 0.68 4.80 6.68
C VAL A 85 -0.59 5.65 6.61
N TRP A 86 -1.01 6.06 5.42
CA TRP A 86 -2.24 6.82 5.21
C TRP A 86 -3.46 6.05 5.72
N LYS A 87 -3.57 4.76 5.39
CA LYS A 87 -4.65 3.90 5.88
C LYS A 87 -4.66 3.83 7.40
N ASN A 88 -3.52 3.56 8.03
CA ASN A 88 -3.38 3.52 9.49
C ASN A 88 -3.73 4.87 10.14
N GLN A 89 -3.36 6.00 9.53
CA GLN A 89 -3.72 7.32 10.03
C GLN A 89 -5.23 7.59 9.94
N THR A 90 -5.88 7.18 8.85
CA THR A 90 -7.34 7.32 8.70
C THR A 90 -8.12 6.36 9.61
N GLU A 91 -7.59 5.16 9.85
CA GLU A 91 -8.14 4.18 10.80
C GLU A 91 -7.92 4.65 12.25
N GLN A 92 -6.74 5.14 12.62
CA GLN A 92 -6.50 5.76 13.94
C GLN A 92 -7.38 7.00 14.17
N LYS A 93 -7.65 7.81 13.14
CA LYS A 93 -8.61 8.92 13.22
C LYS A 93 -10.07 8.46 13.34
N LYS A 94 -10.40 7.24 12.92
CA LYS A 94 -11.72 6.63 13.16
C LYS A 94 -11.82 6.00 14.55
N GLU A 95 -10.73 5.41 15.06
CA GLU A 95 -10.68 4.71 16.34
C GLU A 95 -10.46 5.65 17.54
N ASN A 96 -9.83 6.82 17.33
CA ASN A 96 -9.89 7.96 18.24
C ASN A 96 -10.92 8.99 17.74
N PRO A 97 -12.23 8.81 17.99
CA PRO A 97 -13.20 9.88 17.84
C PRO A 97 -13.14 10.88 19.02
N LEU A 98 -12.04 10.95 19.79
CA LEU A 98 -12.05 11.73 21.03
C LEU A 98 -12.05 13.25 20.81
N GLU A 99 -11.63 13.75 19.65
CA GLU A 99 -11.78 15.16 19.30
C GLU A 99 -11.89 15.31 17.79
N GLN A 100 -13.03 14.93 17.19
CA GLN A 100 -13.46 15.79 16.09
C GLN A 100 -13.73 17.15 16.71
N PRO A 101 -12.99 18.23 16.39
CA PRO A 101 -13.53 19.55 16.64
C PRO A 101 -14.86 19.54 15.91
N LYS A 102 -15.98 19.70 16.64
CA LYS A 102 -17.33 19.76 16.08
C LYS A 102 -17.29 20.86 15.03
N LYS A 103 -17.00 20.50 13.77
CA LYS A 103 -17.02 21.41 12.65
C LYS A 103 -18.49 21.68 12.48
N ALA A 104 -18.98 22.70 13.17
CA ALA A 104 -20.35 23.16 13.02
C ALA A 104 -20.57 23.28 11.52
N SER A 105 -21.36 22.35 10.99
CA SER A 105 -21.64 22.25 9.56
C SER A 105 -22.09 23.64 9.12
N VAL A 106 -21.77 24.06 7.90
CA VAL A 106 -22.28 25.33 7.36
C VAL A 106 -23.80 25.42 7.55
N LEU A 107 -24.50 24.27 7.49
CA LEU A 107 -25.92 24.13 7.79
C LEU A 107 -26.30 24.44 9.24
N GLU A 108 -25.46 24.05 10.20
CA GLU A 108 -25.66 24.30 11.64
C GLU A 108 -25.39 25.77 12.00
N LYS A 109 -24.38 26.39 11.37
CA LYS A 109 -24.16 27.85 11.44
C LYS A 109 -25.34 28.62 10.85
N LEU A 110 -25.86 28.15 9.71
CA LEU A 110 -27.04 28.74 9.06
C LEU A 110 -28.28 28.67 9.96
N HIS A 111 -28.52 27.51 10.58
CA HIS A 111 -29.62 27.33 11.54
C HIS A 111 -29.47 28.26 12.75
N ARG A 112 -28.26 28.44 13.29
CA ARG A 112 -27.99 29.37 14.39
C ARG A 112 -28.33 30.82 14.02
N TYR A 113 -27.88 31.30 12.87
CA TYR A 113 -28.21 32.66 12.40
C TYR A 113 -29.70 32.85 12.14
N GLN A 114 -30.38 31.82 11.65
CA GLN A 114 -31.82 31.85 11.45
C GLN A 114 -32.60 31.91 12.77
N GLN A 115 -32.11 31.30 13.85
CA GLN A 115 -32.70 31.38 15.19
C GLN A 115 -32.35 32.70 15.91
N GLU A 116 -31.12 33.19 15.77
CA GLU A 116 -30.71 34.50 16.31
C GLU A 116 -31.53 35.64 15.68
N GLY A 117 -31.84 35.56 14.38
CA GLY A 117 -32.75 36.50 13.70
C GLY A 117 -34.20 36.42 14.19
N ARG A 118 -34.63 35.27 14.75
CA ARG A 118 -35.98 35.08 15.32
C ARG A 118 -36.09 35.54 16.78
N GLN A 119 -34.96 35.70 17.49
CA GLN A 119 -34.88 36.10 18.90
C GLN A 119 -34.70 37.63 19.09
N GLN A 120 -34.84 38.44 18.05
CA GLN A 120 -34.97 39.90 18.23
C GLN A 120 -36.09 40.16 19.25
N PRO A 121 -35.80 40.87 20.37
CA PRO A 121 -36.80 41.11 21.39
C PRO A 121 -37.96 41.86 20.74
N LYS A 122 -39.14 41.23 20.74
CA LYS A 122 -40.39 41.91 20.36
C LYS A 122 -40.44 43.20 21.16
N ARG A 123 -40.25 44.33 20.47
CA ARG A 123 -40.31 45.67 21.05
C ARG A 123 -41.54 45.73 21.94
N SER A 124 -41.34 45.92 23.24
CA SER A 124 -42.42 46.20 24.16
C SER A 124 -43.11 47.48 23.66
N VAL A 125 -44.37 47.35 23.25
CA VAL A 125 -45.21 48.49 22.89
C VAL A 125 -45.30 49.35 24.15
N LYS A 126 -44.62 50.49 24.11
CA LYS A 126 -44.62 51.50 25.17
C LYS A 126 -46.05 51.96 25.42
N LYS A 127 -46.65 51.51 26.53
CA LYS A 127 -47.90 52.10 27.05
C LYS A 127 -47.61 53.57 27.37
N LYS A 128 -48.29 54.47 26.65
CA LYS A 128 -48.32 55.91 26.88
C LYS A 128 -49.10 56.17 28.18
N SER A 129 -48.45 56.69 29.22
CA SER A 129 -49.15 57.41 30.29
C SER A 129 -49.11 58.89 29.91
N MET A 130 -50.29 59.48 29.69
CA MET A 130 -50.47 60.93 29.58
C MET A 130 -50.55 61.46 31.01
N ASP A 131 -49.69 62.42 31.35
CA ASP A 131 -49.80 63.21 32.58
C ASP A 131 -50.08 64.67 32.18
N ARG A 132 -51.22 65.18 32.62
CA ARG A 132 -51.70 66.55 32.41
C ARG A 132 -52.47 66.94 33.67
N GLU A 133 -51.78 67.62 34.57
CA GLU A 133 -52.32 68.46 35.66
C GLU A 133 -51.10 69.04 36.40
N ARG A 134 -51.03 70.28 36.88
CA ARG A 134 -51.72 71.56 36.64
C ARG A 134 -50.80 72.63 37.24
#